data_AF-A0A314ZK15-F1
#
_entry.id   AF-A0A314ZK15-F1
#
_cell.length_a   1.000
_cell.length_b   1.000
_cell.length_c   1.000
_cell.angle_alpha   90.00
_cell.angle_beta   90.00
_cell.angle_gamma   90.00
#
_symmetry.space_group_name_H-M   'P 1'
#
loop_
_entity.id
_entity.type
_entity.pdbx_description
1 polymer ?
#
loop_
_entity_poly.entity_id
_entity_poly.type
_entity_poly.pdbx_seq_one_letter_code
_entity_poly.pdbx_strand_id
1 'polypeptide(L)'
;METNKPQKKKKWFLPLVLSLLLSTLLIFITVFTSSSSSSSRLYKTRVKNELPHFVESKLKVSATSKDPVPRLAYLISGSKGDGESLKRTLKALYHPRNQYAVHLDLEASAEERMDLAKFVKNEPLFTKLGNVRAVVRANLVTYRGPTMVTNTLHAAAILFKEGGDWDWFINLSASDYPLVTQDDLLHVLSSIPRNLNFIEHTSDIGWKENQRAKPVIIDPGLYSLQKSDVFWVSEKRSVPTAYKLFTGSAWMMLSRPFIE
;
A
#
# COMPACT_ATOMS: atom_id res chain seq x y z
N MET A 1 16.28 46.72 -73.56
CA MET A 1 15.46 46.32 -72.40
C MET A 1 15.34 44.80 -72.46
N GLU A 2 15.83 44.15 -71.41
CA GLU A 2 15.75 42.71 -71.07
C GLU A 2 16.40 41.65 -72.00
N THR A 3 17.45 41.03 -71.48
CA THR A 3 18.14 39.85 -72.00
C THR A 3 17.60 38.58 -71.31
N ASN A 4 17.18 37.60 -72.11
CA ASN A 4 16.75 36.27 -71.68
C ASN A 4 17.89 35.50 -70.99
N LYS A 5 17.71 35.09 -69.73
CA LYS A 5 18.61 34.16 -69.02
C LYS A 5 18.08 32.71 -69.11
N PRO A 6 18.94 31.72 -69.38
CA PRO A 6 18.52 30.32 -69.46
C PRO A 6 18.31 29.72 -68.05
N GLN A 7 17.18 29.04 -67.85
CA GLN A 7 16.87 28.30 -66.63
C GLN A 7 17.83 27.10 -66.46
N LYS A 8 18.72 27.18 -65.47
CA LYS A 8 19.51 26.03 -64.99
C LYS A 8 18.56 24.96 -64.45
N LYS A 9 18.43 23.82 -65.16
CA LYS A 9 17.71 22.64 -64.68
C LYS A 9 18.26 22.21 -63.31
N LYS A 10 17.38 22.15 -62.31
CA LYS A 10 17.69 21.85 -60.90
C LYS A 10 18.25 20.43 -60.76
N LYS A 11 19.59 20.32 -60.70
CA LYS A 11 20.34 19.06 -60.50
C LYS A 11 20.01 18.30 -59.20
N TRP A 12 19.23 18.91 -58.30
CA TRP A 12 18.80 18.34 -57.02
C TRP A 12 17.49 17.55 -57.09
N PHE A 13 16.76 17.61 -58.22
CA PHE A 13 15.49 16.89 -58.35
C PHE A 13 15.69 15.38 -58.46
N LEU A 14 16.73 14.96 -59.20
CA LEU A 14 17.07 13.54 -59.38
C LEU A 14 17.44 12.83 -58.06
N PRO A 15 18.33 13.36 -57.19
CA PRO A 15 18.64 12.69 -55.92
C PRO A 15 17.46 12.65 -54.96
N LEU A 16 16.54 13.61 -55.03
CA LEU A 16 15.35 13.66 -54.18
C LEU A 16 14.28 12.65 -54.62
N VAL A 17 14.11 12.47 -55.93
CA VAL A 17 13.25 11.39 -56.46
C VAL A 17 13.85 10.01 -56.14
N LEU A 18 15.17 9.87 -56.25
CA LEU A 18 15.85 8.61 -55.93
C LEU A 18 15.74 8.24 -54.44
N SER A 19 15.84 9.21 -53.53
CA SER A 19 15.68 8.97 -52.09
C SER A 19 14.23 8.62 -51.73
N LEU A 20 13.25 9.21 -52.41
CA LEU A 20 11.83 8.89 -52.22
C LEU A 20 11.50 7.47 -52.74
N LEU A 21 12.08 7.06 -53.86
CA LEU A 21 11.93 5.69 -54.39
C LEU A 21 12.61 4.66 -53.49
N LEU A 22 13.79 4.99 -52.93
CA LEU A 22 14.49 4.09 -52.02
C LEU A 22 13.76 3.93 -50.68
N SER A 23 13.22 5.02 -50.13
CA SER A 23 12.43 4.96 -48.88
C SER A 23 11.12 4.20 -49.05
N THR A 24 10.41 4.40 -50.15
CA THR A 24 9.18 3.64 -50.45
C THR A 24 9.48 2.16 -50.68
N LEU A 25 10.57 1.80 -51.35
CA LEU A 25 11.02 0.42 -51.51
C LEU A 25 11.35 -0.25 -50.16
N LEU A 26 12.04 0.46 -49.26
CA LEU A 26 12.36 -0.05 -47.92
C LEU A 26 11.11 -0.27 -47.05
N ILE A 27 10.12 0.63 -47.14
CA ILE A 27 8.82 0.46 -46.49
C ILE A 27 8.09 -0.76 -47.08
N PHE A 28 8.12 -0.95 -48.39
CA PHE A 28 7.49 -2.10 -49.04
C PHE A 28 8.15 -3.42 -48.61
N ILE A 29 9.47 -3.47 -48.53
CA ILE A 29 10.22 -4.65 -48.08
C ILE A 29 9.91 -4.95 -46.61
N THR A 30 9.82 -3.95 -45.73
CA THR A 30 9.49 -4.18 -44.30
C THR A 30 8.07 -4.69 -44.09
N VAL A 31 7.09 -4.24 -44.89
CA VAL A 31 5.71 -4.74 -44.84
C VAL A 31 5.60 -6.16 -45.41
N PHE A 32 6.34 -6.49 -46.48
CA PHE A 32 6.27 -7.82 -47.09
C PHE A 32 7.15 -8.88 -46.41
N THR A 33 8.27 -8.50 -45.77
CA THR A 33 9.11 -9.44 -45.00
C THR A 33 8.56 -9.76 -43.60
N SER A 34 7.65 -8.94 -43.08
CA SER A 34 6.92 -9.25 -41.83
C SER A 34 5.79 -10.26 -42.00
N SER A 35 5.61 -10.82 -43.21
CA SER A 35 4.72 -11.95 -43.47
C SER A 35 5.45 -13.30 -43.41
N SER A 36 6.28 -13.52 -42.39
CA SER A 36 6.84 -14.84 -42.09
C SER A 36 5.98 -15.50 -41.01
N SER A 37 5.00 -16.29 -41.49
CA SER A 37 4.48 -17.52 -40.87
C SER A 37 4.74 -17.69 -39.37
N SER A 38 3.90 -17.05 -38.55
CA SER A 38 3.67 -17.50 -37.18
C SER A 38 2.84 -18.77 -37.24
N SER A 39 3.50 -19.91 -37.45
CA SER A 39 2.90 -21.22 -37.18
C SER A 39 2.66 -21.30 -35.68
N SER A 40 1.50 -20.83 -35.22
CA SER A 40 1.05 -21.07 -33.86
C SER A 40 0.83 -22.58 -33.72
N ARG A 41 1.87 -23.31 -33.33
CA ARG A 41 1.68 -24.62 -32.72
C ARG A 41 0.83 -24.38 -31.48
N LEU A 42 -0.46 -24.64 -31.61
CA LEU A 42 -1.36 -24.83 -30.49
C LEU A 42 -0.87 -26.06 -29.73
N TYR A 43 0.15 -25.86 -28.90
CA TYR A 43 0.33 -26.71 -27.74
C TYR A 43 -0.91 -26.46 -26.89
N LYS A 44 -1.94 -27.29 -27.08
CA LYS A 44 -2.90 -27.58 -26.02
C LYS A 44 -2.12 -28.28 -24.92
N THR A 45 -1.31 -27.53 -24.18
CA THR A 45 -1.00 -27.92 -22.82
C THR A 45 -2.34 -27.94 -22.13
N ARG A 46 -2.83 -29.15 -21.87
CA ARG A 46 -3.90 -29.37 -20.91
C ARG A 46 -3.33 -28.96 -19.56
N VAL A 47 -3.30 -27.64 -19.30
CA VAL A 47 -3.15 -27.11 -17.97
C VAL A 47 -4.34 -27.71 -17.24
N LYS A 48 -4.07 -28.69 -16.36
CA LYS A 48 -5.06 -29.01 -15.34
C LYS A 48 -5.35 -27.67 -14.69
N ASN A 49 -6.60 -27.22 -14.77
CA ASN A 49 -7.11 -26.20 -13.88
C ASN A 49 -7.07 -26.83 -12.48
N GLU A 50 -5.87 -26.91 -11.90
CA GLU A 50 -5.76 -27.02 -10.46
C GLU A 50 -6.31 -25.70 -9.99
N LEU A 51 -7.54 -25.76 -9.46
CA LEU A 51 -8.11 -24.67 -8.69
C LEU A 51 -7.03 -24.31 -7.67
N PRO A 52 -6.45 -23.09 -7.74
CA PRO A 52 -5.47 -22.66 -6.76
C PRO A 52 -6.05 -22.95 -5.37
N HIS A 53 -5.30 -23.70 -4.57
CA HIS A 53 -5.67 -24.03 -3.20
C HIS A 53 -5.58 -22.76 -2.34
N PHE A 54 -6.59 -21.93 -2.49
CA PHE A 54 -6.82 -20.73 -1.70
C PHE A 54 -7.28 -21.15 -0.29
N VAL A 55 -6.49 -20.73 0.70
CA VAL A 55 -6.73 -21.01 2.13
C VAL A 55 -8.05 -20.39 2.58
N GLU A 56 -8.51 -19.36 1.88
CA GLU A 56 -9.77 -18.64 2.05
C GLU A 56 -10.97 -19.58 2.18
N SER A 57 -11.01 -20.67 1.41
CA SER A 57 -12.09 -21.69 1.50
C SER A 57 -12.12 -22.46 2.81
N LYS A 58 -11.01 -22.45 3.56
CA LYS A 58 -10.84 -23.08 4.88
C LYS A 58 -10.93 -22.07 6.03
N LEU A 59 -10.95 -20.77 5.74
CA LEU A 59 -11.06 -19.74 6.76
C LEU A 59 -12.51 -19.64 7.23
N LYS A 60 -12.72 -19.87 8.52
CA LYS A 60 -13.99 -19.53 9.18
C LYS A 60 -13.92 -18.07 9.59
N VAL A 61 -14.51 -17.21 8.76
CA VAL A 61 -14.62 -15.79 9.06
C VAL A 61 -15.57 -15.61 10.25
N SER A 62 -15.17 -14.86 11.27
CA SER A 62 -16.03 -14.58 12.42
C SER A 62 -17.26 -13.77 12.00
N ALA A 63 -18.39 -14.07 12.63
CA ALA A 63 -19.60 -13.27 12.46
C ALA A 63 -19.37 -11.86 13.01
N THR A 64 -19.91 -10.86 12.33
CA THR A 64 -19.89 -9.48 12.82
C THR A 64 -20.82 -9.32 14.03
N SER A 65 -20.49 -8.38 14.92
CA SER A 65 -21.30 -8.11 16.11
C SER A 65 -22.70 -7.57 15.75
N LYS A 66 -23.69 -7.91 16.58
CA LYS A 66 -25.08 -7.46 16.48
C LYS A 66 -25.39 -6.23 17.36
N ASP A 67 -24.43 -5.74 18.15
CA ASP A 67 -24.57 -4.48 18.89
C ASP A 67 -24.97 -3.37 17.90
N PRO A 68 -25.93 -2.48 18.17
CA PRO A 68 -26.25 -1.39 17.25
C PRO A 68 -25.09 -0.40 17.03
N VAL A 69 -24.24 -0.17 18.03
CA VAL A 69 -23.15 0.83 17.98
C VAL A 69 -21.81 0.13 17.78
N PRO A 70 -21.06 0.45 16.70
CA PRO A 70 -19.80 -0.21 16.44
C PRO A 70 -18.72 0.15 17.46
N ARG A 71 -17.65 -0.64 17.46
CA ARG A 71 -16.44 -0.40 18.26
C ARG A 71 -15.25 -0.34 17.32
N LEU A 72 -14.46 0.73 17.42
CA LEU A 72 -13.30 0.94 16.57
C LEU A 72 -12.03 0.51 17.29
N ALA A 73 -11.08 -0.03 16.54
CA ALA A 73 -9.74 -0.36 17.01
C ALA A 73 -8.74 0.49 16.24
N TYR A 74 -7.99 1.32 16.97
CA TYR A 74 -7.02 2.25 16.39
C TYR A 74 -5.59 1.75 16.61
N LEU A 75 -4.78 1.76 15.55
CA LEU A 75 -3.33 1.88 15.66
C LEU A 75 -2.96 3.36 15.48
N ILE A 76 -2.22 3.93 16.43
CA ILE A 76 -1.60 5.25 16.28
C ILE A 76 -0.09 5.06 16.40
N SER A 77 0.65 5.24 15.31
CA SER A 77 2.09 5.01 15.25
C SER A 77 2.87 6.30 15.03
N GLY A 78 3.99 6.46 15.74
CA GLY A 78 4.94 7.56 15.53
C GLY A 78 6.39 7.06 15.46
N SER A 79 7.29 7.99 15.17
CA SER A 79 8.74 7.80 15.17
C SER A 79 9.39 8.75 16.19
N LYS A 80 10.70 8.93 16.11
CA LYS A 80 11.48 9.89 16.89
C LYS A 80 10.84 11.29 16.88
N GLY A 81 10.57 11.82 18.07
CA GLY A 81 10.03 13.17 18.26
C GLY A 81 8.51 13.28 18.16
N ASP A 82 7.82 12.19 17.85
CA ASP A 82 6.37 12.17 17.69
C ASP A 82 5.62 11.94 19.02
N GLY A 83 6.31 11.70 20.14
CA GLY A 83 5.67 11.30 21.40
C GLY A 83 4.53 12.21 21.86
N GLU A 84 4.72 13.53 21.86
CA GLU A 84 3.67 14.49 22.26
C GLU A 84 2.53 14.57 21.23
N SER A 85 2.85 14.57 19.94
CA SER A 85 1.84 14.55 18.86
C SER A 85 0.97 13.30 18.96
N LEU A 86 1.59 12.14 19.21
CA LEU A 86 0.89 10.88 19.40
C LEU A 86 -0.07 10.95 20.60
N LYS A 87 0.38 11.46 21.75
CA LYS A 87 -0.49 11.64 22.93
C LYS A 87 -1.66 12.57 22.64
N ARG A 88 -1.40 13.66 21.92
CA ARG A 88 -2.44 14.64 21.52
C ARG A 88 -3.48 13.99 20.60
N THR A 89 -3.04 13.23 19.60
CA THR A 89 -3.94 12.51 18.67
C THR A 89 -4.74 11.43 19.38
N LEU A 90 -4.12 10.65 20.27
CA LEU A 90 -4.82 9.67 21.10
C LEU A 90 -5.93 10.33 21.95
N LYS A 91 -5.64 11.45 22.61
CA LYS A 91 -6.63 12.18 23.40
C LYS A 91 -7.80 12.68 22.55
N ALA A 92 -7.53 13.17 21.34
CA ALA A 92 -8.57 13.66 20.44
C ALA A 92 -9.48 12.54 19.90
N LEU A 93 -8.93 11.34 19.74
CA LEU A 93 -9.66 10.15 19.26
C LEU A 93 -10.30 9.34 20.38
N TYR A 94 -10.02 9.65 21.65
CA TYR A 94 -10.40 8.78 22.75
C TYR A 94 -11.91 8.69 22.94
N HIS A 95 -12.41 7.46 23.02
CA HIS A 95 -13.79 7.13 23.32
C HIS A 95 -13.83 5.81 24.11
N PRO A 96 -14.64 5.70 25.18
CA PRO A 96 -14.62 4.54 26.08
C PRO A 96 -15.04 3.21 25.43
N ARG A 97 -15.73 3.25 24.28
CA ARG A 97 -16.13 2.02 23.55
C ARG A 97 -15.02 1.42 22.68
N ASN A 98 -14.05 2.24 22.28
CA ASN A 98 -13.04 1.91 21.28
C ASN A 98 -11.79 1.31 21.94
N GLN A 99 -10.95 0.68 21.12
CA GLN A 99 -9.68 0.07 21.50
C GLN A 99 -8.52 0.80 20.83
N TYR A 100 -7.39 0.91 21.52
CA TYR A 100 -6.24 1.66 21.05
C TYR A 100 -4.94 0.89 21.28
N ALA A 101 -4.13 0.78 20.23
CA ALA A 101 -2.73 0.40 20.29
C ALA A 101 -1.89 1.61 19.88
N VAL A 102 -0.98 2.05 20.75
CA VAL A 102 -0.06 3.16 20.48
C VAL A 102 1.37 2.65 20.37
N HIS A 103 2.08 3.10 19.36
CA HIS A 103 3.43 2.61 19.04
C HIS A 103 4.36 3.78 18.70
N LEU A 104 5.53 3.81 19.33
CA LEU A 104 6.68 4.60 18.90
C LEU A 104 7.76 3.62 18.45
N ASP A 105 8.28 3.83 17.24
CA ASP A 105 9.27 2.93 16.65
C ASP A 105 10.65 3.00 17.34
N LEU A 106 11.56 2.12 16.94
CA LEU A 106 12.92 2.06 17.52
C LEU A 106 13.84 3.23 17.11
N GLU A 107 13.41 4.14 16.23
CA GLU A 107 14.12 5.41 16.03
C GLU A 107 13.93 6.35 17.21
N ALA A 108 12.77 6.29 17.87
CA ALA A 108 12.50 7.01 19.10
C ALA A 108 13.38 6.49 20.25
N SER A 109 13.84 7.41 21.09
CA SER A 109 14.71 7.07 22.22
C SER A 109 13.99 6.14 23.20
N ALA A 110 14.75 5.37 23.97
CA ALA A 110 14.17 4.55 25.03
C ALA A 110 13.39 5.39 26.04
N GLU A 111 13.86 6.61 26.32
CA GLU A 111 13.19 7.56 27.21
C GLU A 111 11.83 7.98 26.66
N GLU A 112 11.76 8.39 25.38
CA GLU A 112 10.52 8.81 24.73
C GLU A 112 9.48 7.67 24.70
N ARG A 113 9.93 6.44 24.38
CA ARG A 113 9.06 5.25 24.40
C ARG A 113 8.58 4.90 25.81
N MET A 114 9.46 5.01 26.80
CA MET A 114 9.11 4.77 28.21
C MET A 114 8.15 5.83 28.73
N ASP A 115 8.30 7.07 28.31
CA ASP A 115 7.40 8.17 28.65
C ASP A 115 5.99 7.95 28.08
N LEU A 116 5.87 7.54 26.81
CA LEU A 116 4.57 7.12 26.26
C LEU A 116 3.95 5.96 27.06
N ALA A 117 4.73 4.94 27.40
CA ALA A 117 4.23 3.81 28.19
C ALA A 117 3.78 4.23 29.60
N LYS A 118 4.52 5.14 30.26
CA LYS A 118 4.14 5.71 31.56
C LYS A 118 2.87 6.54 31.45
N PHE A 119 2.74 7.37 30.41
CA PHE A 119 1.53 8.13 30.14
C PHE A 119 0.31 7.22 30.03
N VAL A 120 0.38 6.15 29.22
CA VAL A 120 -0.73 5.19 29.08
C VAL A 120 -1.05 4.50 30.41
N LYS A 121 -0.04 4.09 31.17
CA LYS A 121 -0.19 3.39 32.46
C LYS A 121 -0.75 4.28 33.58
N ASN A 122 -0.45 5.57 33.56
CA ASN A 122 -0.78 6.49 34.65
C ASN A 122 -2.04 7.32 34.39
N GLU A 123 -2.53 7.38 33.14
CA GLU A 123 -3.77 8.07 32.82
C GLU A 123 -4.97 7.34 33.47
N PRO A 124 -5.72 7.99 34.38
CA PRO A 124 -6.76 7.32 35.17
C PRO A 124 -7.87 6.70 34.33
N LEU A 125 -8.28 7.38 33.24
CA LEU A 125 -9.33 6.87 32.35
C LEU A 125 -8.88 5.61 31.61
N PHE A 126 -7.64 5.59 31.12
CA PHE A 126 -7.10 4.45 30.40
C PHE A 126 -6.93 3.25 31.33
N THR A 127 -6.47 3.49 32.55
CA THR A 127 -6.32 2.45 33.58
C THR A 127 -7.68 1.87 33.97
N LYS A 128 -8.69 2.73 34.18
CA LYS A 128 -10.04 2.31 34.57
C LYS A 128 -10.72 1.46 33.49
N LEU A 129 -10.57 1.82 32.22
CA LEU A 129 -11.27 1.18 31.11
C LEU A 129 -10.44 0.09 30.41
N GLY A 130 -9.12 0.08 30.59
CA GLY A 130 -8.22 -0.94 30.03
C GLY A 130 -8.24 -0.99 28.51
N ASN A 131 -8.57 0.11 27.84
CA ASN A 131 -8.81 0.14 26.39
C ASN A 131 -7.67 0.77 25.57
N VAL A 132 -6.58 1.20 26.22
CA VAL A 132 -5.38 1.76 25.58
C VAL A 132 -4.16 0.92 25.93
N ARG A 133 -3.37 0.52 24.93
CA ARG A 133 -2.18 -0.34 25.08
C ARG A 133 -0.99 0.31 24.39
N ALA A 134 0.10 0.48 25.12
CA ALA A 134 1.39 0.87 24.54
C ALA A 134 2.13 -0.37 24.04
N VAL A 135 2.59 -0.35 22.79
CA VAL A 135 3.42 -1.40 22.21
C VAL A 135 4.85 -1.24 22.73
N VAL A 136 5.15 -1.90 23.85
CA VAL A 136 6.45 -1.79 24.54
C VAL A 136 7.57 -2.45 23.73
N ARG A 137 7.27 -3.58 23.07
CA ARG A 137 8.19 -4.24 22.12
C ARG A 137 8.11 -3.50 20.78
N ALA A 138 8.74 -2.33 20.74
CA ALA A 138 8.76 -1.47 19.57
C ALA A 138 9.39 -2.18 18.36
N ASN A 139 8.80 -1.94 17.19
CA ASN A 139 9.34 -2.34 15.90
C ASN A 139 10.26 -1.23 15.37
N LEU A 140 11.25 -1.57 14.55
CA LEU A 140 11.91 -0.57 13.71
C LEU A 140 11.08 -0.41 12.42
N VAL A 141 10.69 0.81 12.07
CA VAL A 141 9.80 1.06 10.93
C VAL A 141 10.53 1.85 9.86
N THR A 142 10.82 1.20 8.74
CA THR A 142 11.45 1.81 7.56
C THR A 142 10.40 2.33 6.61
N TYR A 143 10.50 3.59 6.21
CA TYR A 143 9.59 4.17 5.23
C TYR A 143 9.68 3.41 3.89
N ARG A 144 8.53 3.11 3.28
CA ARG A 144 8.39 2.26 2.06
C ARG A 144 8.85 0.81 2.23
N GLY A 145 9.29 0.41 3.41
CA GLY A 145 9.70 -0.94 3.71
C GLY A 145 8.54 -1.85 4.15
N PRO A 146 8.67 -3.18 4.01
CA PRO A 146 7.76 -4.16 4.59
C PRO A 146 7.58 -4.00 6.11
N THR A 147 8.53 -3.41 6.83
CA THR A 147 8.40 -3.14 8.27
C THR A 147 7.20 -2.25 8.63
N MET A 148 6.72 -1.39 7.72
CA MET A 148 5.47 -0.64 7.94
C MET A 148 4.25 -1.57 8.02
N VAL A 149 4.22 -2.60 7.18
CA VAL A 149 3.15 -3.60 7.15
C VAL A 149 3.24 -4.49 8.38
N THR A 150 4.44 -4.96 8.74
CA THR A 150 4.62 -5.81 9.94
C THR A 150 4.25 -5.06 11.22
N ASN A 151 4.52 -3.75 11.30
CA ASN A 151 4.06 -2.92 12.43
C ASN A 151 2.53 -2.89 12.54
N THR A 152 1.85 -2.73 11.40
CA THR A 152 0.38 -2.72 11.35
C THR A 152 -0.18 -4.07 11.80
N LEU A 153 0.39 -5.18 11.32
CA LEU A 153 0.02 -6.54 11.72
C LEU A 153 0.31 -6.81 13.19
N HIS A 154 1.43 -6.32 13.73
CA HIS A 154 1.77 -6.47 15.14
C HIS A 154 0.74 -5.75 16.04
N ALA A 155 0.33 -4.52 15.68
CA ALA A 155 -0.71 -3.81 16.41
C ALA A 155 -2.08 -4.51 16.33
N ALA A 156 -2.46 -4.99 15.15
CA ALA A 156 -3.68 -5.77 14.97
C ALA A 156 -3.69 -7.04 15.83
N ALA A 157 -2.56 -7.77 15.90
CA ALA A 157 -2.43 -8.96 16.74
C ALA A 157 -2.59 -8.64 18.24
N ILE A 158 -2.05 -7.51 18.71
CA ILE A 158 -2.26 -7.05 20.09
C ILE A 158 -3.75 -6.75 20.34
N LEU A 159 -4.41 -6.06 19.42
CA LEU A 159 -5.82 -5.70 19.53
C LEU A 159 -6.75 -6.91 19.46
N PHE A 160 -6.39 -7.96 18.73
CA PHE A 160 -7.11 -9.24 18.78
C PHE A 160 -6.94 -9.96 20.11
N LYS A 161 -5.70 -10.05 20.59
CA LYS A 161 -5.39 -10.82 21.79
C LYS A 161 -5.92 -10.14 23.05
N GLU A 162 -5.84 -8.82 23.11
CA GLU A 162 -6.03 -8.08 24.35
C GLU A 162 -7.16 -7.04 24.25
N GLY A 163 -7.51 -6.57 23.05
CA GLY A 163 -8.53 -5.52 22.82
C GLY A 163 -9.98 -6.01 22.89
N GLY A 164 -10.21 -7.32 22.98
CA GLY A 164 -11.56 -7.89 23.00
C GLY A 164 -12.29 -7.64 21.68
N ASP A 165 -13.59 -7.36 21.76
CA ASP A 165 -14.42 -7.21 20.57
C ASP A 165 -14.43 -5.80 19.98
N TRP A 166 -14.05 -5.71 18.70
CA TRP A 166 -14.13 -4.52 17.85
C TRP A 166 -14.63 -4.89 16.45
N ASP A 167 -15.10 -3.91 15.67
CA ASP A 167 -15.73 -4.12 14.36
C ASP A 167 -14.85 -3.67 13.19
N TRP A 168 -14.13 -2.56 13.37
CA TRP A 168 -13.21 -2.02 12.37
C TRP A 168 -11.85 -1.64 12.96
N PHE A 169 -10.78 -1.95 12.23
CA PHE A 169 -9.42 -1.53 12.50
C PHE A 169 -9.06 -0.31 11.64
N ILE A 170 -8.49 0.73 12.24
CA ILE A 170 -8.05 1.96 11.57
C ILE A 170 -6.58 2.20 11.92
N ASN A 171 -5.72 2.35 10.93
CA ASN A 171 -4.34 2.77 11.15
C ASN A 171 -4.19 4.28 10.98
N LEU A 172 -3.40 4.90 11.85
CA LEU A 172 -3.08 6.34 11.87
C LEU A 172 -1.61 6.54 12.25
N SER A 173 -1.03 7.67 11.85
CA SER A 173 0.23 8.17 12.38
C SER A 173 0.01 9.24 13.46
N ALA A 174 1.09 9.63 14.11
CA ALA A 174 1.13 10.78 15.00
C ALA A 174 0.86 12.13 14.30
N SER A 175 0.91 12.18 12.95
CA SER A 175 0.60 13.39 12.18
C SER A 175 -0.87 13.50 11.77
N ASP A 176 -1.66 12.43 11.94
CA ASP A 176 -3.09 12.45 11.62
C ASP A 176 -3.91 13.12 12.74
N TYR A 177 -5.07 13.69 12.36
CA TYR A 177 -5.99 14.32 13.31
C TYR A 177 -7.45 14.15 12.88
N PRO A 178 -8.38 13.85 13.81
CA PRO A 178 -9.79 13.69 13.46
C PRO A 178 -10.42 15.01 13.01
N LEU A 179 -11.24 14.93 11.97
CA LEU A 179 -12.06 16.06 11.47
C LEU A 179 -13.51 16.01 11.95
N VAL A 180 -13.92 14.90 12.57
CA VAL A 180 -15.26 14.67 13.12
C VAL A 180 -15.11 14.10 14.53
N THR A 181 -16.13 14.27 15.36
CA THR A 181 -16.14 13.68 16.70
C THR A 181 -16.28 12.16 16.64
N GLN A 182 -15.89 11.46 17.71
CA GLN A 182 -16.07 10.02 17.79
C GLN A 182 -17.56 9.64 17.79
N ASP A 183 -18.41 10.44 18.43
CA ASP A 183 -19.85 10.19 18.46
C ASP A 183 -20.48 10.29 17.08
N ASP A 184 -20.12 11.33 16.31
CA ASP A 184 -20.60 11.49 14.93
C ASP A 184 -20.12 10.37 14.02
N LEU A 185 -18.85 9.97 14.16
CA LEU A 185 -18.28 8.86 13.39
C LEU A 185 -19.01 7.54 13.72
N LEU A 186 -19.20 7.22 15.00
CA LEU A 186 -19.91 6.02 15.43
C LEU A 186 -21.38 6.03 15.00
N HIS A 187 -22.04 7.18 15.03
CA HIS A 187 -23.40 7.35 14.54
C HIS A 187 -23.51 7.00 13.05
N VAL A 188 -22.63 7.56 12.21
CA VAL A 188 -22.63 7.24 10.76
C VAL A 188 -22.36 5.75 10.55
N LEU A 189 -21.34 5.21 11.21
CA LEU A 189 -20.95 3.80 11.05
C LEU A 189 -22.00 2.81 11.57
N SER A 190 -22.90 3.21 12.46
CA SER A 190 -24.01 2.35 12.92
C SER A 190 -24.93 1.89 11.78
N SER A 191 -25.02 2.67 10.70
CA SER A 191 -25.82 2.35 9.51
C SER A 191 -25.08 1.51 8.47
N ILE A 192 -23.77 1.29 8.64
CA ILE A 192 -22.93 0.66 7.62
C ILE A 192 -22.71 -0.82 7.92
N PRO A 193 -22.82 -1.73 6.93
CA PRO A 193 -22.52 -3.14 7.14
C PRO A 193 -21.08 -3.39 7.60
N ARG A 194 -20.93 -4.11 8.71
CA ARG A 194 -19.66 -4.33 9.43
C ARG A 194 -18.64 -5.22 8.71
N ASN A 195 -19.04 -5.86 7.63
CA ASN A 195 -18.19 -6.70 6.79
C ASN A 195 -17.52 -5.91 5.66
N LEU A 196 -17.74 -4.60 5.57
CA LEU A 196 -17.14 -3.76 4.54
C LEU A 196 -15.76 -3.24 4.96
N ASN A 197 -14.87 -3.15 3.98
CA ASN A 197 -13.54 -2.56 4.09
C ASN A 197 -13.51 -1.25 3.29
N PHE A 198 -12.80 -0.25 3.80
CA PHE A 198 -12.65 1.06 3.20
C PHE A 198 -11.19 1.26 2.84
N ILE A 199 -10.91 1.08 1.55
CA ILE A 199 -9.57 1.11 0.98
C ILE A 199 -9.64 1.97 -0.28
N GLU A 200 -8.86 3.05 -0.31
CA GLU A 200 -8.67 3.81 -1.55
C GLU A 200 -7.70 3.03 -2.45
N HIS A 201 -8.11 2.71 -3.67
CA HIS A 201 -7.29 1.94 -4.59
C HIS A 201 -7.63 2.20 -6.07
N THR A 202 -6.66 1.92 -6.94
CA THR A 202 -6.83 1.84 -8.39
C THR A 202 -6.10 0.63 -8.95
N SER A 203 -6.65 0.02 -10.00
CA SER A 203 -5.95 -1.01 -10.78
C SER A 203 -5.08 -0.44 -11.91
N ASP A 204 -5.18 0.85 -12.17
CA ASP A 204 -4.29 1.51 -13.11
C ASP A 204 -2.95 1.81 -12.42
N ILE A 205 -2.01 0.87 -12.56
CA ILE A 205 -0.69 0.96 -11.93
C ILE A 205 0.32 1.73 -12.78
N GLY A 206 0.09 1.89 -14.08
CA GLY A 206 0.95 2.63 -15.01
C GLY A 206 2.46 2.45 -14.77
N TRP A 207 3.18 3.57 -14.61
CA TRP A 207 4.62 3.57 -14.36
C TRP A 207 5.04 2.85 -13.06
N LYS A 208 4.13 2.70 -12.08
CA LYS A 208 4.42 2.05 -10.79
C LYS A 208 4.68 0.56 -10.96
N GLU A 209 4.23 -0.08 -12.05
CA GLU A 209 4.60 -1.47 -12.34
C GLU A 209 6.13 -1.63 -12.37
N ASN A 210 6.81 -0.77 -13.12
CA ASN A 210 8.26 -0.84 -13.28
C ASN A 210 9.03 -0.36 -12.05
N GLN A 211 8.44 0.56 -11.26
CA GLN A 211 9.11 1.16 -10.10
C GLN A 211 8.77 0.51 -8.76
N ARG A 212 7.70 -0.29 -8.66
CA ARG A 212 7.22 -0.87 -7.40
C ARG A 212 6.88 -2.36 -7.50
N ALA A 213 6.38 -2.83 -8.64
CA ALA A 213 6.00 -4.24 -8.78
C ALA A 213 7.16 -5.15 -9.22
N LYS A 214 8.07 -4.66 -10.08
CA LYS A 214 9.23 -5.42 -10.57
C LYS A 214 10.48 -5.34 -9.69
N PRO A 215 10.78 -4.23 -9.00
CA PRO A 215 11.97 -4.17 -8.17
C PRO A 215 11.90 -5.11 -6.97
N VAL A 216 13.08 -5.54 -6.52
CA VAL A 216 13.27 -6.28 -5.27
C VAL A 216 13.97 -5.35 -4.29
N ILE A 217 13.43 -5.26 -3.07
CA ILE A 217 13.98 -4.43 -2.00
C ILE A 217 14.37 -5.29 -0.80
N ILE A 218 15.39 -4.85 -0.08
CA ILE A 218 15.77 -5.38 1.22
C ILE A 218 15.50 -4.29 2.25
N ASP A 219 14.76 -4.65 3.30
CA ASP A 219 14.49 -3.75 4.43
C ASP A 219 15.46 -4.06 5.57
N PRO A 220 16.41 -3.15 5.86
CA PRO A 220 17.39 -3.37 6.91
C PRO A 220 16.77 -3.47 8.30
N GLY A 221 15.58 -2.88 8.48
CA GLY A 221 14.85 -2.93 9.75
C GLY A 221 14.37 -4.33 10.14
N LEU A 222 14.47 -5.32 9.24
CA LEU A 222 14.18 -6.72 9.54
C LEU A 222 15.33 -7.46 10.24
N TYR A 223 16.59 -6.99 10.11
CA TYR A 223 17.77 -7.68 10.67
C TYR A 223 18.76 -6.76 11.41
N SER A 224 18.57 -5.44 11.34
CA SER A 224 19.41 -4.43 11.98
C SER A 224 18.58 -3.52 12.87
N LEU A 225 19.19 -3.04 13.97
CA LEU A 225 18.60 -2.00 14.82
C LEU A 225 19.00 -0.58 14.39
N GLN A 226 19.96 -0.45 13.47
CA GLN A 226 20.34 0.84 12.90
C GLN A 226 19.38 1.19 11.76
N LYS A 227 18.57 2.24 11.94
CA LYS A 227 17.64 2.70 10.92
C LYS A 227 18.39 3.17 9.67
N SER A 228 17.96 2.68 8.52
CA SER A 228 18.41 3.13 7.20
C SER A 228 17.28 2.97 6.19
N ASP A 229 17.39 3.62 5.03
CA ASP A 229 16.42 3.45 3.95
C ASP A 229 16.49 2.02 3.37
N VAL A 230 15.46 1.66 2.59
CA VAL A 230 15.42 0.37 1.89
C VAL A 230 16.53 0.28 0.85
N PHE A 231 17.14 -0.89 0.74
CA PHE A 231 18.12 -1.17 -0.31
C PHE A 231 17.42 -1.71 -1.55
N TRP A 232 17.76 -1.14 -2.69
CA TRP A 232 17.28 -1.60 -3.99
C TRP A 232 18.28 -2.61 -4.54
N VAL A 233 17.80 -3.81 -4.86
CA VAL A 233 18.60 -4.85 -5.50
C VAL A 233 18.68 -4.56 -7.00
N SER A 234 19.83 -4.86 -7.62
CA SER A 234 20.05 -4.67 -9.06
C SER A 234 19.09 -5.52 -9.90
N GLU A 235 18.85 -6.75 -9.44
CA GLU A 235 18.00 -7.74 -10.05
C GLU A 235 16.51 -7.38 -9.87
N LYS A 236 15.74 -7.59 -10.92
CA LYS A 236 14.28 -7.38 -10.93
C LYS A 236 13.58 -8.72 -11.11
N ARG A 237 12.36 -8.80 -10.60
CA ARG A 237 11.45 -9.94 -10.83
C ARG A 237 10.36 -9.58 -11.83
N SER A 238 9.70 -10.60 -12.38
CA SER A 238 8.46 -10.42 -13.15
C SER A 238 7.32 -9.95 -12.23
N VAL A 239 6.29 -9.37 -12.85
CA VAL A 239 5.05 -9.04 -12.14
C VAL A 239 4.36 -10.34 -11.74
N PRO A 240 3.85 -10.47 -10.49
CA PRO A 240 3.12 -11.65 -10.08
C PRO A 240 1.87 -11.85 -10.93
N THR A 241 1.62 -13.08 -11.35
CA THR A 241 0.49 -13.43 -12.24
C THR A 241 -0.65 -14.14 -11.52
N ALA A 242 -0.45 -14.57 -10.27
CA ALA A 242 -1.44 -15.28 -9.47
C ALA A 242 -2.57 -14.37 -8.95
N TYR A 243 -2.35 -13.06 -8.92
CA TYR A 243 -3.29 -12.06 -8.43
C TYR A 243 -3.11 -10.74 -9.16
N LYS A 244 -4.15 -9.90 -9.15
CA LYS A 244 -4.12 -8.57 -9.74
C LYS A 244 -3.54 -7.57 -8.74
N LEU A 245 -2.58 -6.77 -9.18
CA LEU A 245 -2.03 -5.70 -8.36
C LEU A 245 -2.93 -4.46 -8.38
N PHE A 246 -3.07 -3.85 -7.21
CA PHE A 246 -3.69 -2.56 -7.01
C PHE A 246 -2.71 -1.63 -6.31
N THR A 247 -2.88 -0.32 -6.49
CA THR A 247 -2.12 0.72 -5.78
C THR A 247 -3.11 1.68 -5.13
N GLY A 248 -2.77 2.21 -3.97
CA GLY A 248 -3.61 3.16 -3.26
C GLY A 248 -2.94 3.70 -2.00
N SER A 249 -3.76 4.27 -1.13
CA SER A 249 -3.38 4.81 0.16
C SER A 249 -2.89 3.73 1.13
N ALA A 250 -1.98 4.12 2.03
CA ALA A 250 -1.61 3.31 3.18
C ALA A 250 -2.62 3.41 4.33
N TRP A 251 -3.51 4.41 4.29
CA TRP A 251 -4.57 4.62 5.27
C TRP A 251 -5.81 3.82 4.89
N MET A 252 -6.30 3.02 5.85
CA MET A 252 -7.39 2.09 5.62
C MET A 252 -8.26 1.94 6.87
N MET A 253 -9.52 1.58 6.64
CA MET A 253 -10.40 1.05 7.68
C MET A 253 -10.86 -0.34 7.28
N LEU A 254 -10.44 -1.35 8.03
CA LEU A 254 -10.62 -2.76 7.70
C LEU A 254 -11.56 -3.43 8.68
N SER A 255 -12.52 -4.19 8.17
CA SER A 255 -13.41 -5.01 8.99
C SER A 255 -12.61 -6.05 9.77
N ARG A 256 -13.03 -6.34 11.00
CA ARG A 256 -12.42 -7.41 11.81
C ARG A 256 -12.32 -8.75 11.06
N PRO A 257 -13.39 -9.25 10.41
CA PRO A 257 -13.35 -10.39 9.48
C PRO A 257 -12.21 -10.43 8.47
N PHE A 258 -11.75 -9.28 7.98
CA PHE A 258 -10.68 -9.19 6.98
C PHE A 258 -9.27 -9.22 7.61
N ILE A 259 -9.17 -8.79 8.88
CA ILE A 259 -7.91 -8.77 9.64
C ILE A 259 -7.63 -10.14 10.28
N GLU A 260 -8.67 -10.95 10.54
CA GLU A 260 -8.58 -12.35 11.02
C GLU A 260 -8.05 -13.31 9.96
#